data_AF-A0A1H5XVY0-F1
#
_entry.id   AF-A0A1H5XVY0-F1
#
_cell.length_a   1.000
_cell.length_b   1.000
_cell.length_c   1.000
_cell.angle_alpha   90.00
_cell.angle_beta   90.00
_cell.angle_gamma   90.00
#
_symmetry.space_group_name_H-M   'P 1'
#
loop_
_entity.id
_entity.type
_entity.pdbx_description
1 polymer ?
#
loop_
_entity_poly.entity_id
_entity_poly.type
_entity_poly.pdbx_seq_one_letter_code
_entity_poly.pdbx_strand_id
1 'polypeptide(L)'
;MIKFQKLLPALALVLGATLAMAMNFASPEANGTLKAFINNQWQPIPENTQYVCDEEESSCVARFDELDQMIPGTEVEGVYTPL
;
A
#
# COMPACT_ATOMS: atom_id res chain seq x y z
N MET A 1 -12.67 -51.00 22.89
CA MET A 1 -12.25 -49.61 22.59
C MET A 1 -11.49 -49.65 21.27
N ILE A 2 -12.06 -49.13 20.18
CA ILE A 2 -11.38 -49.01 18.89
C ILE A 2 -11.04 -47.54 18.72
N LYS A 3 -9.76 -47.19 18.81
CA LYS A 3 -9.24 -45.85 18.53
C LYS A 3 -7.97 -46.01 17.70
N PHE A 4 -8.12 -46.03 16.38
CA PHE A 4 -7.05 -45.79 15.41
C PHE A 4 -7.72 -45.07 14.24
N GLN A 5 -7.62 -43.74 14.18
CA GLN A 5 -6.52 -43.04 13.52
C GLN A 5 -6.41 -43.45 12.05
N LYS A 6 -6.93 -42.58 11.17
CA LYS A 6 -6.44 -42.28 9.80
C LYS A 6 -7.47 -41.40 9.08
N LEU A 7 -7.49 -40.12 9.47
CA LEU A 7 -7.93 -39.03 8.58
C LEU A 7 -6.68 -38.21 8.31
N LEU A 8 -5.91 -38.67 7.33
CA LEU A 8 -4.98 -37.83 6.58
C LEU A 8 -5.72 -37.49 5.28
N PRO A 9 -5.36 -36.44 4.53
CA PRO A 9 -4.67 -35.20 4.89
C PRO A 9 -5.36 -33.99 4.21
N ALA A 10 -4.68 -32.85 4.20
CA ALA A 10 -4.84 -31.75 3.24
C ALA A 10 -5.72 -30.57 3.67
N LEU A 11 -5.20 -29.38 3.32
CA LEU A 11 -5.88 -28.09 3.21
C LEU A 11 -6.10 -27.32 4.52
N ALA A 12 -5.01 -27.03 5.21
CA ALA A 12 -4.92 -25.74 5.92
C ALA A 12 -3.53 -25.12 5.69
N LEU A 13 -3.04 -25.25 4.46
CA LEU A 13 -2.08 -24.30 3.91
C LEU A 13 -2.88 -23.02 3.64
N VAL A 14 -3.26 -22.31 4.72
CA VAL A 14 -3.77 -20.94 4.63
C VAL A 14 -2.55 -20.07 4.39
N LEU A 15 -2.15 -20.09 3.11
CA LEU A 15 -1.42 -19.03 2.49
C LEU A 15 -2.25 -17.75 2.61
N GLY A 16 -1.56 -16.63 2.78
CA GLY A 16 -2.09 -15.34 2.38
C GLY A 16 -2.79 -14.58 3.49
N ALA A 17 -2.00 -14.07 4.43
CA ALA A 17 -2.25 -12.73 4.97
C ALA A 17 -0.98 -12.25 5.68
N THR A 18 0.14 -12.18 4.97
CA THR A 18 1.07 -11.08 5.20
C THR A 18 0.40 -9.81 4.66
N LEU A 19 -0.72 -9.40 5.27
CA LEU A 19 -1.05 -7.99 5.28
C LEU A 19 0.01 -7.37 6.19
N ALA A 20 1.18 -7.09 5.62
CA ALA A 20 1.94 -5.94 6.04
C ALA A 20 1.03 -4.75 5.74
N MET A 21 0.07 -4.49 6.64
CA MET A 21 -0.63 -3.23 6.68
C MET A 21 0.49 -2.22 6.87
N ALA A 22 0.93 -1.61 5.77
CA ALA A 22 1.61 -0.35 5.79
C ALA A 22 0.61 0.63 6.43
N MET A 23 0.57 0.64 7.76
CA MET A 23 -0.04 1.71 8.52
C MET A 23 0.79 2.94 8.17
N ASN A 24 0.33 3.66 7.14
CA ASN A 24 0.85 4.96 6.80
C ASN A 24 0.48 5.89 7.96
N PHE A 25 1.36 5.93 8.97
CA PHE A 25 1.38 7.01 9.91
C PHE A 25 1.66 8.25 9.07
N ALA A 26 0.62 9.02 8.78
CA ALA A 26 0.76 10.37 8.29
C ALA A 26 1.68 11.10 9.27
N SER A 27 2.96 11.18 8.94
CA SER A 27 3.93 11.97 9.68
C SER A 27 3.40 13.40 9.67
N PRO A 28 3.08 13.99 10.84
CA PRO A 28 2.29 15.22 10.95
C PRO A 28 2.98 16.50 10.44
N GLU A 29 4.06 16.38 9.68
CA GLU A 29 4.92 17.52 9.27
C GLU A 29 5.34 17.45 7.80
N ALA A 30 4.63 16.67 6.99
CA ALA A 30 5.03 16.46 5.62
C ALA A 30 4.58 17.65 4.76
N ASN A 31 5.41 18.72 4.79
CA ASN A 31 5.34 19.85 3.89
C ASN A 31 5.06 19.37 2.46
N GLY A 32 4.16 20.02 1.74
CA GLY A 32 3.84 19.71 0.34
C GLY A 32 2.46 19.11 0.07
N THR A 33 2.17 18.87 -1.21
CA THR A 33 0.93 18.29 -1.73
C THR A 33 1.11 16.79 -1.95
N LEU A 34 0.24 15.96 -1.35
CA LEU A 34 0.18 14.55 -1.68
C LEU A 34 -0.36 14.34 -3.11
N LYS A 35 0.38 13.60 -3.92
CA LYS A 35 -0.04 13.20 -5.27
C LYS A 35 0.01 11.69 -5.42
N ALA A 36 -0.92 11.15 -6.18
CA ALA A 36 -0.91 9.76 -6.64
C ALA A 36 -0.43 9.68 -8.10
N PHE A 37 0.24 8.59 -8.44
CA PHE A 37 0.66 8.31 -9.81
C PHE A 37 -0.41 7.48 -10.51
N ILE A 38 -1.19 8.13 -11.38
CA ILE A 38 -2.35 7.55 -12.06
C ILE A 38 -2.23 7.86 -13.55
N ASN A 39 -2.36 6.83 -14.40
CA ASN A 39 -2.23 6.96 -15.85
C ASN A 39 -0.91 7.63 -16.29
N ASN A 40 0.22 7.22 -15.70
CA ASN A 40 1.54 7.80 -15.95
C ASN A 40 1.69 9.29 -15.59
N GLN A 41 0.81 9.85 -14.76
CA GLN A 41 0.85 11.25 -14.33
C GLN A 41 0.64 11.38 -12.83
N TRP A 42 1.35 12.33 -12.21
CA TRP A 42 1.16 12.70 -10.82
C TRP A 42 -0.04 13.62 -10.66
N GLN A 43 -1.06 13.16 -9.94
CA GLN A 43 -2.31 13.89 -9.71
C GLN A 43 -2.49 14.17 -8.22
N PRO A 44 -2.83 15.40 -7.81
CA PRO A 44 -3.06 15.72 -6.41
C PRO A 44 -4.26 14.94 -5.89
N ILE A 45 -4.09 14.32 -4.72
CA ILE A 45 -5.15 13.64 -4.00
C ILE A 45 -5.40 14.33 -2.66
N PRO A 46 -6.65 14.33 -2.15
CA PRO A 46 -6.93 14.85 -0.82
C PRO A 46 -6.12 14.09 0.26
N GLU A 47 -5.57 14.82 1.23
CA GLU A 47 -4.83 14.23 2.36
C GLU A 47 -5.68 13.25 3.20
N ASN A 48 -6.99 13.42 3.16
CA ASN A 48 -7.96 12.59 3.88
C ASN A 48 -8.53 11.44 3.03
N THR A 49 -8.03 11.22 1.82
CA THR A 49 -8.46 10.10 0.97
C THR A 49 -7.83 8.79 1.47
N GLN A 50 -8.65 7.76 1.59
CA GLN A 50 -8.17 6.40 1.84
C GLN A 50 -7.74 5.75 0.52
N TYR A 51 -6.58 5.12 0.53
CA TYR A 51 -6.02 4.43 -0.64
C TYR A 51 -5.17 3.24 -0.21
N VAL A 52 -4.94 2.35 -1.15
CA VAL A 52 -3.97 1.25 -1.05
C VAL A 52 -2.92 1.45 -2.14
N CYS A 53 -1.68 1.09 -1.81
CA CYS A 53 -0.63 0.91 -2.79
C CYS A 53 -0.43 -0.60 -2.98
N ASP A 54 -0.93 -1.13 -4.09
CA ASP A 54 -0.74 -2.54 -4.42
C ASP A 54 0.73 -2.76 -4.82
N GLU A 55 1.38 -3.78 -4.27
CA GLU A 55 2.82 -4.05 -4.46
C GLU A 55 3.12 -4.47 -5.93
N GLU A 56 3.48 -3.50 -6.76
CA GLU A 56 3.93 -3.68 -8.15
C GLU A 56 5.10 -2.73 -8.48
N GLU A 57 5.85 -3.02 -9.55
CA GLU A 57 6.97 -2.18 -10.04
C GLU A 57 6.45 -0.86 -10.67
N SER A 58 5.89 0.03 -9.84
CA SER A 58 5.39 1.35 -10.20
C SER A 58 5.53 2.32 -9.02
N SER A 59 5.30 3.61 -9.25
CA SER A 59 5.10 4.60 -8.20
C SER A 59 3.62 4.65 -7.82
N CYS A 60 3.30 4.73 -6.52
CA CYS A 60 1.93 4.81 -6.02
C CYS A 60 1.58 6.25 -5.60
N VAL A 61 2.21 6.75 -4.54
CA VAL A 61 2.02 8.10 -4.00
C VAL A 61 3.36 8.73 -3.65
N ALA A 62 3.44 10.06 -3.71
CA ALA A 62 4.59 10.83 -3.25
C ALA A 62 4.13 12.23 -2.84
N ARG A 63 4.97 12.96 -2.08
CA ARG A 63 4.72 14.38 -1.77
C ARG A 63 5.54 15.28 -2.66
N PHE A 64 4.96 16.43 -3.00
CA PHE A 64 5.55 17.45 -3.85
C PHE A 64 5.58 18.79 -3.12
N ASP A 65 6.67 19.53 -3.22
CA ASP A 65 6.80 20.85 -2.61
C ASP A 65 6.00 21.95 -3.35
N GLU A 66 6.13 23.21 -2.91
CA GLU A 66 5.44 24.36 -3.50
C GLU A 66 5.89 24.67 -4.95
N LEU A 67 7.03 24.10 -5.37
CA LEU A 67 7.61 24.25 -6.72
C LEU A 67 7.30 23.05 -7.62
N ASP A 68 6.40 22.16 -7.18
CA ASP A 68 6.04 20.91 -7.86
C ASP A 68 7.21 19.92 -8.00
N GLN A 69 8.18 19.97 -7.08
CA GLN A 69 9.29 19.01 -7.03
C GLN A 69 8.98 17.91 -6.04
N MET A 70 9.23 16.65 -6.44
CA MET A 70 9.03 15.51 -5.56
C MET A 70 9.98 15.56 -4.37
N ILE A 71 9.44 15.41 -3.16
CA ILE A 71 10.20 15.42 -1.92
C ILE A 71 10.84 14.04 -1.75
N PRO A 72 12.19 13.95 -1.71
CA PRO A 72 12.88 12.67 -1.60
C PRO A 72 12.47 11.89 -0.34
N GLY A 73 12.31 10.57 -0.47
CA GLY A 73 11.92 9.69 0.64
C GLY A 73 10.43 9.68 0.97
N THR A 74 9.61 10.40 0.21
CA THR A 74 8.13 10.37 0.35
C THR A 74 7.45 9.50 -0.70
N GLU A 75 8.19 9.03 -1.70
CA GLU A 75 7.68 8.13 -2.73
C GLU A 75 7.44 6.73 -2.14
N VAL A 76 6.24 6.22 -2.40
CA VAL A 76 5.80 4.87 -2.06
C VAL A 76 5.65 4.11 -3.37
N GLU A 77 6.31 2.96 -3.46
CA GLU A 77 6.21 2.04 -4.60
C GLU A 77 4.86 1.31 -4.58
N GLY A 78 4.33 1.01 -5.77
CA GLY A 78 3.08 0.28 -5.99
C GLY A 78 2.16 0.93 -7.01
N VAL A 79 0.95 0.40 -7.14
CA VAL A 79 -0.14 0.99 -7.94
C VAL A 79 -1.16 1.62 -7.00
N TYR A 80 -1.53 2.88 -7.28
CA TYR A 80 -2.55 3.58 -6.52
C TYR A 80 -3.94 2.99 -6.77
N THR A 81 -4.57 2.49 -5.72
CA THR A 81 -5.96 1.99 -5.73
C THR A 81 -6.79 2.77 -4.70
N PRO A 82 -7.79 3.56 -5.12
CA PRO A 82 -8.69 4.26 -4.19
C PRO A 82 -9.61 3.27 -3.47
N LEU A 83 -9.91 3.54 -2.19
CA LEU A 83 -10.85 2.77 -1.35
C LEU A 83 -12.23 3.41 -1.25
#